data_AF-Q5GZX1-F1
#
_entry.id   AF-Q5GZX1-F1
#
_cell.length_a   1.000
_cell.length_b   1.000
_cell.length_c   1.000
_cell.angle_alpha   90.00
_cell.angle_beta   90.00
_cell.angle_gamma   90.00
#
_symmetry.space_group_name_H-M   'P 1'
#
loop_
_entity.id
_entity.type
_entity.pdbx_description
1 polymer ?
#
loop_
_entity_poly.entity_id
_entity_poly.type
_entity_poly.pdbx_seq_one_letter_code
_entity_poly.pdbx_strand_id
1 'polypeptide(L)'
;MRARKDLIVGARSFPGHPYDGDTLAEQLEQARGLLQDVDVIPQVAIVDLGYRGRDVEGVQILHRGQAKTLTPRQWRWIKRRQAVEPVIGHLKQDCRLNRCHLKGARGDALHVLGCAAGYNLRWLLRWIACLRAWLQVVRACSSTPSSTLWPANMAFGV
;
A
#
# COMPACT_ATOMS: atom_id res chain seq x y z
N MET A 1 -10.00 -13.26 -3.77
CA MET A 1 -8.99 -12.60 -2.91
C MET A 1 -8.47 -11.34 -3.60
N ARG A 2 -8.75 -10.13 -3.06
CA ARG A 2 -8.17 -8.88 -3.60
C ARG A 2 -6.80 -8.65 -2.97
N ALA A 3 -5.77 -9.15 -3.63
CA ALA A 3 -4.38 -9.00 -3.22
C ALA A 3 -3.74 -7.74 -3.83
N ARG A 4 -4.46 -6.62 -3.82
CA ARG A 4 -3.91 -5.29 -4.09
C ARG A 4 -4.09 -4.44 -2.86
N LYS A 5 -3.15 -4.56 -1.93
CA LYS A 5 -3.00 -3.63 -0.82
C LYS A 5 -1.69 -2.90 -1.06
N ASP A 6 -1.73 -1.58 -0.88
CA ASP A 6 -0.59 -0.71 -1.10
C ASP A 6 0.54 -1.06 -0.11
N LEU A 7 1.78 -1.03 -0.58
CA LEU A 7 2.97 -1.28 0.24
C LEU A 7 3.46 0.06 0.79
N ILE A 8 3.86 0.07 2.07
CA ILE A 8 4.44 1.27 2.67
C ILE A 8 5.94 1.25 2.38
N VAL A 9 6.42 2.24 1.62
CA VAL A 9 7.83 2.33 1.22
C VAL A 9 8.61 3.30 2.11
N GLY A 10 7.92 4.26 2.73
CA GLY A 10 8.51 5.23 3.64
C GLY A 10 7.49 5.68 4.69
N ALA A 11 7.99 5.96 5.89
CA ALA A 11 7.24 6.56 6.97
C ALA A 11 8.17 7.46 7.80
N ARG A 12 7.69 8.63 8.22
CA ARG A 12 8.46 9.62 9.00
C ARG A 12 7.52 10.29 10.00
N SER A 13 8.03 10.53 11.20
CA SER A 13 7.33 11.28 12.25
C SER A 13 7.76 12.75 12.21
N PHE A 14 6.81 13.67 12.38
CA PHE A 14 7.07 15.11 12.46
C PHE A 14 6.73 15.62 13.88
N PRO A 15 7.70 15.62 14.81
CA PRO A 15 7.45 16.06 16.19
C PRO A 15 7.20 17.57 16.24
N GLY A 16 6.21 18.01 17.02
CA GLY A 16 5.95 19.44 17.25
C GLY A 16 5.15 20.16 16.15
N HIS A 17 4.78 19.48 15.06
CA HIS A 17 3.94 20.04 14.00
C HIS A 17 2.48 19.60 14.19
N PRO A 18 1.57 20.50 14.62
CA PRO A 18 0.15 20.16 14.78
C PRO A 18 -0.60 20.01 13.45
N TYR A 19 -0.02 20.52 12.34
CA TYR A 19 -0.60 20.44 11.01
C TYR A 19 0.41 19.88 10.01
N ASP A 20 0.01 18.84 9.27
CA ASP A 20 0.87 18.17 8.30
C ASP A 20 1.19 19.04 7.07
N GLY A 21 0.47 20.15 6.87
CA GLY A 21 0.57 21.02 5.69
C GLY A 21 1.96 21.62 5.43
N ASP A 22 2.77 21.78 6.48
CA ASP A 22 4.15 22.29 6.39
C ASP A 22 5.20 21.19 6.16
N THR A 23 4.82 19.91 6.24
CA THR A 23 5.76 18.77 6.20
C THR A 23 6.08 18.30 4.78
N LEU A 24 5.46 18.89 3.74
CA LEU A 24 5.56 18.41 2.37
C LEU A 24 7.01 18.43 1.83
N ALA A 25 7.78 19.48 2.13
CA ALA A 25 9.16 19.57 1.70
C ALA A 25 10.02 18.45 2.31
N GLU A 26 9.84 18.18 3.60
CA GLU A 26 10.55 17.11 4.31
C GLU A 26 10.10 15.70 3.87
N GLN A 27 8.84 15.54 3.49
CA GLN A 27 8.34 14.29 2.88
C GLN A 27 8.93 14.05 1.49
N LEU A 28 9.05 15.12 0.68
CA LEU A 28 9.69 15.05 -0.63
C LEU A 28 11.19 14.75 -0.52
N GLU A 29 11.87 15.33 0.47
CA GLU A 29 13.26 14.99 0.80
C GLU A 29 13.40 13.50 1.13
N GLN A 30 12.54 12.96 1.99
CA GLN A 30 12.53 11.53 2.29
C GLN A 30 12.29 10.69 1.03
N ALA A 31 11.32 11.07 0.20
CA ALA A 31 11.02 10.36 -1.04
C ALA A 31 12.19 10.39 -2.02
N ARG A 32 12.91 11.52 -2.13
CA ARG A 32 14.14 11.64 -2.93
C ARG A 32 15.23 10.70 -2.39
N GLY A 33 15.43 10.65 -1.08
CA GLY A 33 16.39 9.72 -0.47
C GLY A 33 16.05 8.25 -0.76
N LEU A 34 14.78 7.87 -0.69
CA LEU A 34 14.33 6.50 -1.02
C LEU A 34 14.47 6.14 -2.51
N LEU A 35 14.50 7.15 -3.40
CA LEU A 35 14.60 6.97 -4.85
C LEU A 35 16.02 7.22 -5.39
N GLN A 36 16.97 7.56 -4.53
CA GLN A 36 18.33 7.93 -4.92
C GLN A 36 19.04 6.84 -5.72
N ASP A 37 18.84 5.57 -5.35
CA ASP A 37 19.45 4.42 -6.02
C ASP A 37 18.87 4.15 -7.42
N VAL A 38 17.72 4.76 -7.75
CA VAL A 38 17.00 4.56 -9.03
C VAL A 38 17.14 5.79 -9.94
N ASP A 39 17.83 6.86 -9.47
CA ASP A 39 18.02 8.13 -10.19
C ASP A 39 16.69 8.77 -10.67
N VAL A 40 15.62 8.60 -9.89
CA VAL A 40 14.28 9.16 -10.20
C VAL A 40 13.97 10.33 -9.28
N ILE A 41 13.79 11.51 -9.86
CA ILE A 41 13.33 12.70 -9.14
C ILE A 41 11.79 12.76 -9.20
N PRO A 42 11.09 12.82 -8.05
CA PRO A 42 9.63 12.92 -8.03
C PRO A 42 9.19 14.29 -8.56
N GLN A 43 8.59 14.30 -9.75
CA GLN A 43 8.09 15.52 -10.43
C GLN A 43 6.66 15.90 -10.03
N VAL A 44 5.87 14.96 -9.51
CA VAL A 44 4.46 15.15 -9.22
C VAL A 44 4.15 14.62 -7.82
N ALA A 45 3.56 15.46 -6.97
CA ALA A 45 3.09 15.10 -5.64
C ALA A 45 1.55 15.15 -5.58
N ILE A 46 0.91 14.07 -5.14
CA ILE A 46 -0.54 13.99 -5.01
C ILE A 46 -0.90 14.12 -3.53
N VAL A 47 -1.44 15.26 -3.14
CA VAL A 47 -1.59 15.64 -1.73
C VAL A 47 -3.04 15.81 -1.32
N ASP A 48 -3.25 15.87 -0.01
CA ASP A 48 -4.53 16.20 0.59
C ASP A 48 -4.95 17.65 0.37
N LEU A 49 -6.23 17.93 0.59
CA LEU A 49 -6.75 19.30 0.53
C LEU A 49 -6.08 20.24 1.54
N GLY A 50 -5.55 19.72 2.65
CA GLY A 50 -4.84 20.50 3.67
C GLY A 50 -3.54 21.15 3.18
N TYR A 51 -2.99 20.69 2.06
CA TYR A 51 -1.78 21.27 1.43
C TYR A 51 -2.10 22.36 0.41
N ARG A 52 -3.35 22.84 0.36
CA ARG A 52 -3.77 23.89 -0.56
C ARG A 52 -2.94 25.16 -0.36
N GLY A 53 -2.43 25.73 -1.45
CA GLY A 53 -1.67 26.98 -1.44
C GLY A 53 -0.20 26.82 -1.05
N ARG A 54 0.28 25.59 -0.87
CA ARG A 54 1.71 25.29 -0.72
C ARG A 54 2.30 25.00 -2.09
N ASP A 55 3.51 25.51 -2.29
CA ASP A 55 4.31 25.25 -3.49
C ASP A 55 5.69 24.77 -3.09
N VAL A 56 6.26 23.87 -3.88
CA VAL A 56 7.61 23.35 -3.70
C VAL A 56 8.31 23.41 -5.05
N GLU A 57 9.44 24.10 -5.11
CA GLU A 57 10.17 24.30 -6.36
C GLU A 57 10.48 22.98 -7.07
N GLY A 58 10.12 22.92 -8.36
CA GLY A 58 10.37 21.77 -9.23
C GLY A 58 9.41 20.58 -9.04
N VAL A 59 8.36 20.70 -8.23
CA VAL A 59 7.37 19.61 -8.03
C VAL A 59 5.96 20.11 -8.28
N GLN A 60 5.25 19.47 -9.23
CA GLN A 60 3.84 19.76 -9.47
C GLN A 60 2.97 19.15 -8.37
N ILE A 61 2.32 20.00 -7.57
CA ILE A 61 1.39 19.57 -6.53
C ILE A 61 -0.02 19.45 -7.10
N LEU A 62 -0.62 18.26 -6.97
CA LEU A 62 -1.98 17.95 -7.41
C LEU A 62 -2.87 17.63 -6.21
N HIS A 63 -4.01 18.32 -6.10
CA HIS A 63 -4.99 18.06 -5.04
C HIS A 63 -6.44 18.13 -5.54
N ARG A 64 -7.38 17.60 -4.76
CA ARG A 64 -8.81 17.54 -5.14
C ARG A 64 -9.42 18.90 -5.47
N GLY A 65 -8.98 19.97 -4.80
CA GLY A 65 -9.41 21.36 -5.06
C GLY A 65 -9.14 21.88 -6.48
N GLN A 66 -8.25 21.24 -7.26
CA GLN A 66 -7.97 21.57 -8.67
C GLN A 66 -8.83 20.77 -9.66
N ALA A 67 -9.91 20.10 -9.21
CA ALA A 67 -10.74 19.22 -10.05
C ALA A 67 -11.11 19.79 -11.44
N LYS A 68 -11.30 21.12 -11.54
CA LYS A 68 -11.65 21.80 -12.79
C LYS A 68 -10.49 21.97 -13.79
N THR A 69 -9.24 21.96 -13.33
CA THR A 69 -8.05 22.17 -14.16
C THR A 69 -7.30 20.86 -14.45
N LEU A 70 -7.74 19.74 -13.89
CA LEU A 70 -7.04 18.46 -13.97
C LEU A 70 -7.45 17.65 -15.19
N THR A 71 -6.47 17.00 -15.81
CA THR A 71 -6.71 16.02 -16.88
C THR A 71 -7.40 14.76 -16.33
N PRO A 72 -8.12 13.98 -17.15
CA PRO A 72 -8.74 12.71 -16.73
C PRO A 72 -7.74 11.71 -16.11
N ARG A 73 -6.47 11.74 -16.56
CA ARG A 73 -5.39 10.89 -16.02
C ARG A 73 -4.99 11.34 -14.61
N GLN A 74 -4.78 12.64 -14.41
CA GLN A 74 -4.47 13.19 -13.08
C GLN A 74 -5.62 12.95 -12.09
N TRP A 75 -6.86 13.08 -12.56
CA TRP A 75 -8.05 12.79 -11.75
C TRP A 75 -8.12 11.32 -11.30
N ARG A 76 -7.71 10.39 -12.17
CA ARG A 76 -7.61 8.97 -11.80
C ARG A 76 -6.56 8.73 -10.72
N TRP A 77 -5.43 9.46 -10.76
CA TRP A 77 -4.42 9.36 -9.71
C TRP A 77 -4.92 9.87 -8.36
N ILE A 78 -5.59 11.01 -8.34
CA ILE A 78 -6.24 11.55 -7.13
C ILE A 78 -7.28 10.57 -6.58
N LYS A 79 -8.08 9.93 -7.45
CA LYS A 79 -9.01 8.88 -7.01
C LYS A 79 -8.30 7.66 -6.41
N ARG A 80 -7.15 7.24 -6.96
CA ARG A 80 -6.37 6.12 -6.42
C ARG A 80 -5.74 6.45 -5.06
N ARG A 81 -5.36 7.71 -4.81
CA ARG A 81 -4.85 8.16 -3.52
C ARG A 81 -5.78 7.82 -2.36
N GLN A 82 -7.09 7.80 -2.58
CA GLN A 82 -8.07 7.42 -1.54
C GLN A 82 -7.86 6.00 -0.99
N ALA A 83 -7.13 5.13 -1.70
CA ALA A 83 -6.73 3.82 -1.17
C ALA A 83 -5.76 3.90 0.02
N VAL A 84 -5.07 5.04 0.19
CA VAL A 84 -4.18 5.29 1.34
C VAL A 84 -4.98 5.49 2.65
N GLU A 85 -6.21 6.01 2.59
CA GLU A 85 -7.02 6.25 3.81
C GLU A 85 -7.31 4.93 4.56
N PRO A 86 -7.75 3.83 3.90
CA PRO A 86 -7.82 2.51 4.53
C PRO A 86 -6.48 2.03 5.09
N VAL A 87 -5.36 2.28 4.41
CA VAL A 87 -4.02 1.85 4.88
C VAL A 87 -3.66 2.58 6.18
N ILE A 88 -3.88 3.89 6.26
CA ILE A 88 -3.70 4.68 7.48
C ILE A 88 -4.63 4.19 8.60
N GLY A 89 -5.89 3.90 8.26
CA GLY A 89 -6.85 3.31 9.20
C GLY A 89 -6.35 1.99 9.79
N HIS A 90 -5.85 1.09 8.94
CA HIS A 90 -5.23 -0.17 9.36
C HIS A 90 -3.98 0.06 10.21
N LEU A 91 -3.11 1.01 9.87
CA LEU A 91 -1.94 1.32 10.70
C LEU A 91 -2.35 1.79 12.10
N LYS A 92 -3.38 2.63 12.22
CA LYS A 92 -3.91 3.11 13.50
C LYS A 92 -4.50 1.98 14.34
N GLN A 93 -5.31 1.10 13.73
CA GLN A 93 -6.04 0.05 14.45
C GLN A 93 -5.20 -1.22 14.66
N ASP A 94 -4.60 -1.75 13.60
CA ASP A 94 -3.92 -3.05 13.58
C ASP A 94 -2.47 -2.98 14.05
N CYS A 95 -1.81 -1.85 13.79
CA CYS A 95 -0.40 -1.61 14.12
C CYS A 95 -0.22 -0.66 15.30
N ARG A 96 -1.32 -0.21 15.94
CA ARG A 96 -1.31 0.68 17.13
C ARG A 96 -0.57 2.01 16.91
N LEU A 97 -0.57 2.52 15.69
CA LEU A 97 0.07 3.80 15.37
C LEU A 97 -0.47 4.96 16.25
N ASN A 98 -1.71 4.84 16.76
CA ASN A 98 -2.33 5.80 17.67
C ASN A 98 -1.80 5.79 19.12
N ARG A 99 -0.96 4.82 19.52
CA ARG A 99 -0.48 4.68 20.90
C ARG A 99 1.02 4.37 20.93
N CYS A 100 1.84 5.42 20.96
CA CYS A 100 3.28 5.28 21.18
C CYS A 100 3.60 5.05 22.66
N HIS A 101 4.32 3.95 22.94
CA HIS A 101 4.82 3.62 24.28
C HIS A 101 6.32 3.95 24.41
N LEU A 102 6.96 4.36 23.32
CA LEU A 102 8.36 4.76 23.30
C LEU A 102 8.48 6.23 23.72
N LYS A 103 9.57 6.56 24.42
CA LYS A 103 9.76 7.91 24.96
C LYS A 103 10.42 8.84 23.94
N GLY A 104 9.84 10.03 23.81
CA GLY A 104 10.39 11.16 23.05
C GLY A 104 10.31 10.98 21.53
N ALA A 105 10.73 12.03 20.80
CA ALA A 105 10.61 12.12 19.35
C ALA A 105 11.32 10.97 18.59
N ARG A 106 12.47 10.51 19.09
CA ARG A 106 13.16 9.35 18.52
C ARG A 106 12.36 8.06 18.69
N GLY A 107 11.67 7.92 19.82
CA GLY A 107 10.75 6.82 20.07
C GLY A 107 9.57 6.84 19.10
N ASP A 108 8.99 8.00 18.87
CA ASP A 108 7.88 8.17 17.91
C ASP A 108 8.31 7.80 16.48
N ALA A 109 9.49 8.23 16.05
CA ALA A 109 10.05 7.87 14.75
C ALA A 109 10.22 6.35 14.58
N LEU A 110 10.83 5.69 15.57
CA LEU A 110 11.01 4.24 15.56
C LEU A 110 9.68 3.49 15.59
N HIS A 111 8.71 3.99 16.36
CA HIS A 111 7.39 3.39 16.44
C HIS A 111 6.67 3.43 15.08
N VAL A 112 6.67 4.59 14.41
CA VAL A 112 6.07 4.76 13.08
C VAL A 112 6.69 3.77 12.07
N LEU A 113 8.02 3.64 12.06
CA LEU A 113 8.72 2.68 11.21
C LEU A 113 8.34 1.22 11.55
N GLY A 114 8.26 0.90 12.84
CA GLY A 114 7.83 -0.42 13.31
C GLY A 114 6.39 -0.77 12.90
N CYS A 115 5.47 0.19 13.00
CA CYS A 115 4.09 0.02 12.54
C CYS A 115 4.04 -0.26 11.03
N ALA A 116 4.77 0.51 10.23
CA ALA A 116 4.85 0.34 8.78
C ALA A 116 5.44 -1.02 8.39
N ALA A 117 6.55 -1.42 9.02
CA ALA A 117 7.16 -2.74 8.82
C ALA A 117 6.20 -3.87 9.21
N GLY A 118 5.51 -3.75 10.35
CA GLY A 118 4.52 -4.73 10.80
C GLY A 118 3.35 -4.90 9.82
N TYR A 119 2.88 -3.80 9.22
CA TYR A 119 1.86 -3.84 8.17
C TYR A 119 2.36 -4.61 6.94
N ASN A 120 3.56 -4.27 6.44
CA ASN A 120 4.17 -4.91 5.28
C ASN A 120 4.44 -6.41 5.51
N LEU A 121 4.88 -6.79 6.71
CA LEU A 121 5.09 -8.21 7.07
C LEU A 121 3.77 -8.99 7.09
N ARG A 122 2.70 -8.42 7.67
CA ARG A 122 1.36 -9.05 7.62
C ARG A 122 0.85 -9.21 6.20
N TRP A 123 1.14 -8.24 5.33
CA TRP A 123 0.82 -8.34 3.90
C TRP A 123 1.58 -9.49 3.23
N LEU A 124 2.90 -9.59 3.46
CA LEU A 124 3.74 -10.64 2.89
C LEU A 124 3.32 -12.04 3.39
N LEU A 125 3.06 -12.19 4.69
CA LEU A 125 2.62 -13.46 5.26
C LEU A 125 1.30 -13.95 4.67
N ARG A 126 0.37 -13.06 4.33
CA ARG A 126 -0.86 -13.43 3.61
C ARG A 126 -0.57 -13.99 2.23
N TRP A 127 0.38 -13.40 1.50
CA TRP A 127 0.81 -13.93 0.20
C TRP A 127 1.47 -15.29 0.31
N ILE A 128 2.35 -15.49 1.30
CA ILE A 128 2.99 -16.78 1.56
C ILE A 128 1.93 -17.83 1.89
N ALA A 129 0.94 -17.50 2.73
CA ALA A 129 -0.16 -18.40 3.05
C ALA A 129 -1.00 -18.78 1.82
N CYS A 130 -1.33 -17.80 0.96
CA CYS A 130 -2.03 -18.04 -0.31
C CYS A 130 -1.21 -18.95 -1.25
N LEU A 131 0.09 -18.68 -1.39
CA LEU A 131 0.98 -19.49 -2.21
C LEU A 131 1.06 -20.93 -1.69
N ARG A 132 1.15 -21.11 -0.36
CA ARG A 132 1.18 -22.43 0.26
C ARG A 132 -0.12 -23.20 0.01
N ALA A 133 -1.27 -22.54 0.14
CA ALA A 133 -2.58 -23.15 -0.16
C ALA A 133 -2.69 -23.54 -1.64
N TRP A 134 -2.24 -22.68 -2.55
CA TRP A 134 -2.21 -22.97 -3.98
C TRP A 134 -1.33 -24.18 -4.32
N LEU A 135 -0.12 -24.25 -3.74
CA LEU A 135 0.79 -25.39 -3.93
C LEU A 135 0.18 -26.71 -3.40
N GLN A 136 -0.58 -26.67 -2.30
CA GLN A 136 -1.29 -27.85 -1.79
C GLN A 136 -2.39 -28.34 -2.75
N VAL A 137 -3.15 -27.41 -3.34
CA VAL A 137 -4.17 -27.75 -4.35
C VAL A 137 -3.54 -28.34 -5.60
N VAL A 138 -2.47 -27.73 -6.12
CA VAL A 138 -1.75 -28.24 -7.29
C VAL A 138 -1.22 -29.66 -7.02
N ARG A 139 -0.61 -29.89 -5.86
CA ARG A 139 -0.17 -31.23 -5.43
C ARG A 139 -1.34 -32.22 -5.38
N ALA A 140 -2.44 -31.86 -4.74
CA ALA A 140 -3.62 -32.72 -4.63
C ALA A 140 -4.19 -33.10 -6.01
N CYS A 141 -4.32 -32.14 -6.93
CA CYS A 141 -4.79 -32.39 -8.30
C CYS A 141 -3.83 -33.27 -9.11
N SER A 142 -2.53 -33.16 -8.88
CA SER A 142 -1.53 -34.03 -9.54
C SER A 142 -1.53 -35.47 -9.00
N SER A 143 -2.11 -35.72 -7.82
CA SER A 143 -2.19 -37.04 -7.19
C SER A 143 -3.53 -37.76 -7.36
N THR A 144 -4.55 -37.15 -7.97
CA THR A 144 -5.81 -37.84 -8.35
C THR A 144 -5.63 -38.60 -9.67
N PRO A 145 -5.62 -39.94 -9.68
CA PRO A 145 -5.58 -40.70 -10.92
C PRO A 145 -6.92 -40.55 -11.65
N SER A 146 -6.86 -40.32 -12.95
CA SER A 146 -8.01 -40.34 -13.86
C SER A 146 -8.53 -41.77 -14.04
N SER A 147 -9.16 -42.37 -13.03
CA SER A 147 -9.71 -43.74 -13.11
C SER A 147 -11.14 -43.87 -12.61
N THR A 148 -11.92 -42.79 -12.61
CA THR A 148 -13.37 -42.84 -12.35
C THR A 148 -14.13 -42.05 -13.42
N LEU A 149 -13.94 -42.44 -14.68
CA LEU A 149 -14.86 -42.06 -15.73
C LEU A 149 -14.81 -43.11 -16.83
N TRP A 150 -15.63 -44.16 -16.70
CA TRP A 150 -16.30 -44.78 -17.85
C TRP A 150 -17.75 -45.13 -17.49
N PRO A 151 -18.66 -45.02 -18.47
CA PRO A 151 -20.08 -44.90 -18.24
C PRO A 151 -20.78 -46.27 -18.21
N ALA A 152 -21.88 -46.33 -17.48
CA ALA A 152 -22.92 -47.33 -17.69
C ALA A 152 -23.46 -47.21 -19.12
N ASN A 153 -23.27 -48.25 -19.94
CA ASN A 153 -24.13 -48.75 -21.02
C ASN A 153 -23.30 -49.44 -22.11
N MET A 154 -23.30 -50.78 -22.12
CA MET A 154 -23.31 -51.52 -23.37
C MET A 154 -24.65 -52.25 -23.47
N ALA A 155 -25.43 -51.80 -24.45
CA ALA A 155 -26.69 -52.34 -24.90
C ALA A 155 -26.47 -53.52 -25.87
N PHE A 156 -27.32 -54.54 -25.76
CA PHE A 156 -27.91 -55.42 -26.80
C PHE A 156 -27.06 -56.09 -27.93
N GLY A 157 -27.35 -57.40 -28.13
CA GLY A 157 -27.15 -58.19 -29.36
C GLY A 157 -26.03 -59.24 -29.22
N VAL A 158 -26.23 -60.56 -29.38
CA VAL A 158 -27.18 -61.39 -30.14
C VAL A 158 -27.54 -62.63 -29.33
#